data_AF-A0A1R4IZW3-F1
#
_entry.id   AF-A0A1R4IZW3-F1
#
_cell.length_a   1.000
_cell.length_b   1.000
_cell.length_c   1.000
_cell.angle_alpha   90.00
_cell.angle_beta   90.00
_cell.angle_gamma   90.00
#
_symmetry.space_group_name_H-M   'P 1'
#
loop_
_entity.id
_entity.type
_entity.pdbx_description
1 polymer ?
#
loop_
_entity_poly.entity_id
_entity_poly.type
_entity_poly.pdbx_seq_one_letter_code
_entity_poly.pdbx_strand_id
1 'polypeptide(L)'
;MSIESAQDPQDLLANVYELARFTHELRNLATEARQLLEQAERNAVSGGLPPSLVAKAAGLTAGRVTQILARPDDNDLSPRALADRSYKILEWPADALKRHSASFPGEMTYPPYPAGRRTRTSADPTIVRTNFGGLNG
;
A
#
# COMPACT_ATOMS: atom_id res chain seq x y z
N MET A 1 -50.76 -13.01 7.37
CA MET A 1 -50.11 -12.25 8.45
C MET A 1 -48.95 -13.12 8.90
N SER A 2 -47.77 -12.91 8.31
CA SER A 2 -46.63 -13.82 8.49
C SER A 2 -45.94 -13.50 9.80
N ILE A 3 -45.74 -14.54 10.61
CA ILE A 3 -45.07 -14.47 11.91
C ILE A 3 -43.59 -14.19 11.62
N GLU A 4 -43.13 -13.01 11.99
CA GLU A 4 -41.72 -12.64 12.05
C GLU A 4 -41.06 -13.63 13.02
N SER A 5 -40.32 -14.60 12.48
CA SER A 5 -39.56 -15.55 13.30
C SER A 5 -38.50 -14.73 14.03
N ALA A 6 -38.75 -14.39 15.29
CA ALA A 6 -37.75 -13.79 16.16
C ALA A 6 -36.50 -14.67 16.11
N GLN A 7 -35.44 -14.19 15.47
CA GLN A 7 -34.16 -14.88 15.43
C GLN A 7 -33.75 -15.21 16.85
N ASP A 8 -33.43 -16.48 17.10
CA ASP A 8 -33.03 -16.94 18.43
C ASP A 8 -31.88 -16.04 18.91
N PRO A 9 -31.95 -15.46 20.13
CA PRO A 9 -30.83 -14.73 20.71
C PRO A 9 -29.49 -15.47 20.62
N GLN A 10 -29.52 -16.81 20.62
CA GLN A 10 -28.37 -17.67 20.38
C GLN A 10 -27.78 -17.51 18.97
N ASP A 11 -28.62 -17.43 17.94
CA ASP A 11 -28.21 -17.21 16.54
C ASP A 11 -27.61 -15.82 16.35
N LEU A 12 -28.18 -14.81 17.00
CA LEU A 12 -27.64 -13.44 16.98
C LEU A 12 -26.25 -13.39 17.64
N LEU A 13 -26.06 -14.08 18.76
CA LEU A 13 -24.74 -14.19 19.41
C LEU A 13 -23.73 -14.96 18.57
N ALA A 14 -24.15 -16.04 17.90
CA ALA A 14 -23.29 -16.79 16.98
C ALA A 14 -22.80 -15.90 15.82
N ASN A 15 -23.68 -15.07 15.25
CA ASN A 15 -23.30 -14.11 14.21
C ASN A 15 -22.28 -13.07 14.71
N VAL A 16 -22.46 -12.53 15.91
CA VAL A 16 -21.50 -11.59 16.52
C VAL A 16 -20.14 -12.27 16.70
N TYR A 17 -20.13 -13.51 17.19
CA TYR A 17 -18.90 -14.28 17.36
C TYR A 17 -18.16 -14.49 16.04
N GLU A 18 -18.86 -14.96 15.00
CA GLU A 18 -18.26 -15.21 13.68
C GLU A 18 -17.70 -13.93 13.05
N LEU A 19 -18.43 -12.80 13.14
CA LEU A 19 -17.95 -11.52 12.64
C LEU A 19 -16.77 -10.96 13.43
N ALA A 20 -16.75 -11.14 14.75
CA ALA A 20 -15.63 -10.75 15.60
C ALA A 20 -14.38 -11.56 15.26
N ARG A 21 -14.54 -12.88 15.09
CA ARG A 21 -13.47 -13.79 14.65
C ARG A 21 -12.93 -13.38 13.29
N PHE A 22 -13.81 -13.17 12.31
CA PHE A 22 -13.42 -12.73 10.97
C PHE A 22 -12.63 -11.41 10.99
N THR A 23 -13.09 -10.44 11.79
CA THR A 23 -12.39 -9.16 11.97
C THR A 23 -10.99 -9.35 12.56
N HIS A 24 -10.85 -10.28 13.52
CA HIS A 24 -9.55 -10.61 14.11
C HIS A 24 -8.61 -11.22 13.05
N GLU A 25 -9.08 -12.17 12.26
CA GLU A 25 -8.30 -12.78 11.18
C GLU A 25 -7.87 -11.76 10.12
N LEU A 26 -8.76 -10.83 9.73
CA LEU A 26 -8.40 -9.75 8.79
C LEU A 26 -7.31 -8.83 9.35
N ARG A 27 -7.36 -8.52 10.65
CA ARG A 27 -6.31 -7.72 11.31
C ARG A 27 -4.98 -8.47 11.38
N ASN A 28 -5.02 -9.78 11.60
CA ASN A 28 -3.83 -10.62 11.58
C ASN A 28 -3.22 -10.65 10.17
N LEU A 29 -4.05 -10.83 9.13
CA LEU A 29 -3.62 -10.81 7.74
C LEU A 29 -3.04 -9.44 7.35
N ALA A 30 -3.66 -8.34 7.77
CA ALA A 30 -3.12 -6.98 7.53
C ALA A 30 -1.76 -6.77 8.21
N THR A 31 -1.58 -7.33 9.41
CA THR A 31 -0.31 -7.30 10.14
C THR A 31 0.76 -8.11 9.40
N GLU A 32 0.41 -9.32 8.95
CA GLU A 32 1.29 -10.18 8.16
C GLU A 32 1.70 -9.52 6.84
N ALA A 33 0.75 -8.98 6.07
CA ALA A 33 1.04 -8.29 4.81
C ALA A 33 1.99 -7.10 5.02
N ARG A 34 1.84 -6.37 6.13
CA ARG A 34 2.76 -5.29 6.50
C ARG A 34 4.17 -5.81 6.78
N GLN A 35 4.29 -6.91 7.52
CA GLN A 35 5.59 -7.52 7.82
C GLN A 35 6.29 -8.01 6.56
N LEU A 36 5.55 -8.66 5.65
CA LEU A 36 6.06 -9.11 4.35
C LEU A 36 6.53 -7.92 3.49
N LEU A 37 5.82 -6.80 3.49
CA LEU A 37 6.24 -5.59 2.79
C LEU A 37 7.54 -5.00 3.38
N GLU A 38 7.58 -4.81 4.70
CA GLU A 38 8.78 -4.28 5.37
C GLU A 38 10.00 -5.18 5.12
N GLN A 39 9.77 -6.50 5.07
CA GLN A 39 10.80 -7.44 4.70
C GLN A 39 11.22 -7.33 3.22
N ALA A 40 10.27 -7.18 2.30
CA ALA A 40 10.57 -6.96 0.88
C ALA A 40 11.44 -5.71 0.66
N GLU A 41 11.16 -4.64 1.40
CA GLU A 41 11.94 -3.40 1.39
C GLU A 41 13.37 -3.63 1.90
N ARG A 42 13.55 -4.36 3.00
CA ARG A 42 14.89 -4.76 3.48
C ARG A 42 15.64 -5.57 2.42
N ASN A 43 14.99 -6.59 1.85
CA ASN A 43 15.56 -7.45 0.82
C ASN A 43 15.98 -6.65 -0.42
N ALA A 44 15.16 -5.67 -0.85
CA ALA A 44 15.46 -4.79 -1.97
C ALA A 44 16.73 -3.96 -1.73
N VAL A 45 16.86 -3.36 -0.54
CA VAL A 45 18.05 -2.58 -0.17
C VAL A 45 19.28 -3.47 -0.04
N SER A 46 19.16 -4.63 0.61
CA SER A 46 20.24 -5.63 0.69
C SER A 46 20.67 -6.16 -0.69
N GLY A 47 19.74 -6.20 -1.65
CA GLY A 47 20.00 -6.50 -3.06
C GLY A 47 20.65 -5.37 -3.86
N GLY A 48 21.00 -4.25 -3.23
CA GLY A 48 21.72 -3.13 -3.84
C GLY A 48 20.83 -2.01 -4.38
N LEU A 49 19.51 -2.05 -4.14
CA LEU A 49 18.64 -0.94 -4.53
C LEU A 49 18.79 0.26 -3.59
N PRO A 50 18.86 1.49 -4.11
CA PRO A 50 18.92 2.68 -3.26
C PRO A 50 17.67 2.80 -2.36
N PRO A 51 17.82 3.11 -1.06
CA PRO A 51 16.68 3.29 -0.15
C PRO A 51 15.67 4.35 -0.62
N SER A 52 16.11 5.35 -1.36
CA SER A 52 15.23 6.38 -1.96
C SER A 52 14.33 5.83 -3.06
N LEU A 53 14.81 4.85 -3.83
CA LEU A 53 14.03 4.15 -4.85
C LEU A 53 12.99 3.25 -4.18
N VAL A 54 13.39 2.52 -3.14
CA VAL A 54 12.50 1.66 -2.35
C VAL A 54 11.41 2.49 -1.67
N ALA A 55 11.76 3.62 -1.05
CA ALA A 55 10.80 4.56 -0.46
C ALA A 55 9.75 5.03 -1.47
N LYS A 56 10.20 5.40 -2.67
CA LYS A 56 9.30 5.83 -3.75
C LYS A 56 8.37 4.71 -4.22
N ALA A 57 8.88 3.48 -4.34
CA ALA A 57 8.08 2.33 -4.75
C ALA A 57 7.03 1.94 -3.70
N ALA A 58 7.39 2.03 -2.41
CA ALA A 58 6.51 1.72 -1.29
C ALA A 58 5.56 2.87 -0.88
N GLY A 59 5.69 4.07 -1.48
CA GLY A 59 4.93 5.25 -1.08
C GLY A 59 5.29 5.78 0.31
N LEU A 60 6.53 5.52 0.76
CA LEU A 60 7.02 5.86 2.09
C LEU A 60 7.94 7.10 2.05
N THR A 61 8.13 7.72 3.22
CA THR A 61 9.17 8.71 3.41
C THR A 61 10.53 8.04 3.57
N ALA A 62 11.62 8.74 3.22
CA ALA A 62 12.97 8.23 3.41
C ALA A 62 13.25 7.87 4.89
N GLY A 63 12.73 8.67 5.84
CA GLY A 63 12.84 8.40 7.27
C GLY A 63 12.08 7.16 7.73
N ARG A 64 11.01 6.76 7.03
CA ARG A 64 10.32 5.51 7.33
C ARG A 64 11.13 4.31 6.85
N VAL A 65 11.73 4.38 5.67
CA VAL A 65 12.59 3.31 5.15
C VAL A 65 13.81 3.11 6.06
N THR A 66 14.45 4.17 6.56
CA THR A 66 15.57 4.01 7.51
C THR A 66 15.15 3.32 8.81
N GLN A 67 13.96 3.58 9.34
CA GLN A 67 13.43 2.87 10.51
C GLN A 67 13.20 1.38 10.24
N ILE A 68 12.75 1.04 9.04
CA ILE A 68 12.51 -0.35 8.62
C ILE A 68 13.84 -1.11 8.48
N LEU A 69 14.85 -0.46 7.91
CA LEU A 69 16.20 -1.02 7.80
C LEU A 69 16.89 -1.18 9.16
N ALA A 70 16.58 -0.32 10.14
CA ALA A 70 17.14 -0.37 11.49
C ALA A 70 16.54 -1.49 12.36
N ARG A 71 15.52 -2.21 11.87
CA ARG A 71 14.85 -3.32 12.57
C ARG A 71 14.91 -4.59 11.72
N PRO A 72 16.08 -5.21 11.57
CA PRO A 72 16.15 -6.55 11.01
C PRO A 72 15.41 -7.52 11.93
N ASP A 73 14.63 -8.42 11.34
CA ASP A 73 13.96 -9.52 12.06
C ASP A 73 14.69 -10.81 11.70
N ASP A 74 15.08 -11.59 12.71
CA ASP A 74 15.79 -12.86 12.51
C ASP A 74 14.92 -13.92 11.81
N ASN A 75 13.60 -13.70 11.74
CA ASN A 75 12.65 -14.57 11.06
C ASN A 75 12.37 -14.17 9.60
N ASP A 76 13.22 -13.32 9.00
CA ASP A 76 13.09 -12.91 7.62
C ASP A 76 13.12 -14.13 6.66
N LEU A 77 12.02 -14.35 5.95
CA LEU A 77 11.91 -15.32 4.85
C LEU A 77 12.95 -15.11 3.73
N SER A 78 13.37 -16.19 3.07
CA SER A 78 14.13 -16.05 1.81
C SER A 78 13.29 -15.31 0.74
N PRO A 79 13.89 -14.57 -0.21
CA PRO A 79 13.14 -13.86 -1.25
C PRO A 79 12.16 -14.74 -2.04
N ARG A 80 12.52 -16.01 -2.28
CA ARG A 80 11.63 -16.99 -2.92
C ARG A 80 10.45 -17.37 -2.04
N ALA A 81 10.68 -17.60 -0.74
CA ALA A 81 9.61 -17.91 0.21
C ALA A 81 8.67 -16.72 0.42
N LEU A 82 9.22 -15.50 0.45
CA LEU A 82 8.45 -14.27 0.50
C LEU A 82 7.55 -14.11 -0.73
N ALA A 83 8.07 -14.38 -1.93
CA ALA A 83 7.29 -14.34 -3.17
C ALA A 83 6.15 -15.38 -3.17
N ASP A 84 6.42 -16.62 -2.76
CA ASP A 84 5.40 -17.68 -2.66
C ASP A 84 4.32 -17.33 -1.63
N ARG A 85 4.71 -16.80 -0.46
CA ARG A 85 3.76 -16.37 0.57
C ARG A 85 2.90 -15.19 0.11
N SER A 86 3.51 -14.19 -0.52
CA SER A 86 2.81 -13.04 -1.08
C SER A 86 1.83 -13.46 -2.17
N TYR A 87 2.23 -14.37 -3.06
CA TYR A 87 1.36 -14.91 -4.11
C TYR A 87 0.14 -15.61 -3.52
N LYS A 88 0.34 -16.47 -2.51
CA LYS A 88 -0.76 -17.16 -1.82
C LYS A 88 -1.76 -16.18 -1.21
N ILE A 89 -1.28 -15.11 -0.58
CA ILE A 89 -2.14 -14.07 0.01
C ILE A 89 -2.90 -13.27 -1.06
N LEU A 90 -2.25 -12.95 -2.19
CA LEU A 90 -2.83 -12.12 -3.24
C LEU A 90 -3.84 -12.87 -4.12
N GLU A 91 -3.62 -14.17 -4.36
CA GLU A 91 -4.52 -14.99 -5.17
C GLU A 91 -5.70 -15.55 -4.37
N TRP A 92 -5.57 -15.74 -3.04
CA TRP A 92 -6.63 -16.28 -2.20
C TRP A 92 -7.95 -15.50 -2.18
N PRO A 93 -7.98 -14.15 -2.26
CA PRO A 93 -9.22 -13.42 -2.20
C PRO A 93 -9.78 -13.08 -3.59
N ALA A 94 -9.08 -13.35 -4.69
CA ALA A 94 -9.50 -12.88 -6.02
C ALA A 94 -10.88 -13.39 -6.43
N ASP A 95 -11.16 -14.68 -6.25
CA ASP A 95 -12.45 -15.26 -6.62
C ASP A 95 -13.57 -14.96 -5.61
N ALA A 96 -13.23 -14.78 -4.33
CA ALA A 96 -14.17 -14.42 -3.28
C ALA A 96 -14.58 -12.94 -3.34
N LEU A 97 -13.64 -12.03 -3.65
CA LEU A 97 -13.86 -10.58 -3.70
C LEU A 97 -14.51 -10.12 -5.01
N LYS A 98 -14.40 -10.87 -6.11
CA LYS A 98 -15.07 -10.54 -7.39
C LYS A 98 -16.58 -10.26 -7.22
N ARG A 99 -17.25 -11.01 -6.33
CA ARG A 99 -18.69 -10.89 -6.05
C ARG A 99 -19.06 -9.65 -5.23
N HIS A 100 -18.10 -9.06 -4.51
CA HIS A 100 -18.29 -7.89 -3.64
C HIS A 100 -17.62 -6.63 -4.18
N SER A 101 -17.03 -6.68 -5.38
CA SER A 101 -16.33 -5.57 -6.03
C SER A 101 -17.18 -4.29 -6.14
N ALA A 102 -18.49 -4.42 -6.35
CA ALA A 102 -19.44 -3.31 -6.41
C ALA A 102 -19.79 -2.67 -5.05
N SER A 103 -19.48 -3.35 -3.94
CA SER A 103 -19.73 -2.86 -2.57
C SER A 103 -18.57 -2.05 -2.00
N PHE A 104 -17.42 -2.01 -2.69
CA PHE A 104 -16.33 -1.13 -2.35
C PHE A 104 -16.52 0.19 -3.11
N PRO A 105 -16.81 1.32 -2.42
CA PRO A 105 -17.04 2.62 -3.07
C PRO A 105 -15.76 3.27 -3.62
N GLY A 106 -14.69 2.50 -3.75
CA GLY A 106 -13.46 2.89 -4.44
C GLY A 106 -13.34 2.05 -5.70
N GLU A 107 -13.19 2.72 -6.84
CA GLU A 107 -12.77 2.10 -8.09
C GLU A 107 -11.53 1.23 -7.79
N MET A 108 -11.65 -0.10 -7.94
CA MET A 108 -10.52 -1.03 -7.84
C MET A 108 -9.64 -0.87 -9.09
N THR A 109 -9.07 0.31 -9.25
CA THR A 109 -8.09 0.61 -10.27
C THR A 109 -6.74 0.20 -9.69
N TYR A 110 -6.31 -1.03 -9.96
CA TYR A 110 -4.96 -1.47 -9.64
C TYR A 110 -4.10 -1.47 -10.92
N PRO A 111 -3.05 -0.65 -11.02
CA PRO A 111 -2.84 0.64 -10.37
C PRO A 111 -2.88 1.81 -11.39
N PRO A 112 -3.44 2.98 -11.05
CA PRO A 112 -3.09 4.22 -11.69
C PRO A 112 -1.76 4.67 -11.09
N TYR A 113 -0.64 4.48 -11.79
CA TYR A 113 0.55 5.24 -11.45
C TYR A 113 0.19 6.73 -11.50
N PRO A 114 0.52 7.55 -10.48
CA PRO A 114 0.53 8.98 -10.70
C PRO A 114 1.56 9.24 -11.80
N ALA A 115 1.10 9.60 -13.00
CA ALA A 115 1.95 10.21 -14.00
C ALA A 115 2.58 11.43 -13.32
N GLY A 116 3.90 11.36 -13.08
CA GLY A 116 4.63 12.40 -12.38
C GLY A 116 4.23 13.76 -12.94
N ARG A 117 3.69 14.62 -12.08
CA ARG A 117 3.35 15.98 -12.45
C ARG A 117 4.62 16.60 -13.02
N ARG A 118 4.69 16.76 -14.34
CA ARG A 118 5.74 17.54 -14.99
C ARG A 118 5.76 18.87 -14.26
N THR A 119 6.89 19.21 -13.65
CA THR A 119 7.18 20.57 -13.23
C THR A 119 7.12 21.41 -14.49
N ARG A 120 5.95 22.02 -14.73
CA ARG A 120 5.83 23.05 -15.74
C ARG A 120 6.62 24.22 -15.17
N THR A 121 7.84 24.35 -15.66
CA THR A 121 8.55 25.62 -15.72
C THR A 121 7.54 26.67 -16.23
N SER A 122 7.04 27.47 -15.30
CA SER A 122 6.56 28.81 -15.55
C SER A 122 7.79 29.66 -15.19
N ALA A 123 8.64 30.17 -16.08
CA ALA A 123 8.34 30.77 -17.37
C ALA A 123 7.09 31.66 -17.30
N ASP A 124 7.04 32.51 -16.27
CA ASP A 124 6.49 33.83 -16.45
C ASP A 124 7.68 34.78 -16.71
N PRO A 125 7.93 35.20 -17.96
CA PRO A 125 8.79 36.34 -18.23
C PRO A 125 8.00 37.60 -17.89
N THR A 126 7.94 37.94 -16.60
CA THR A 126 7.64 39.32 -16.23
C THR A 126 8.80 40.17 -16.74
N ILE A 127 8.52 40.85 -17.85
CA ILE A 127 9.33 41.90 -18.43
C ILE A 127 9.58 42.94 -17.33
N VAL A 128 10.78 42.93 -16.76
CA VAL A 128 11.39 44.13 -16.17
C VAL A 128 12.58 44.47 -17.07
N ARG A 129 12.33 45.43 -17.95
CA ARG A 129 13.37 46.19 -18.63
C ARG A 129 14.24 46.87 -17.56
N THR A 130 15.51 46.46 -17.46
CA THR A 130 16.55 47.34 -16.93
C THR A 130 17.83 47.11 -17.73
N ASN A 131 18.28 48.19 -18.37
CA ASN A 131 19.37 48.28 -19.34
C ASN A 131 20.70 47.71 -18.84
N PHE A 132 21.32 46.82 -19.62
CA PHE A 132 22.77 46.71 -19.71
C PHE A 132 23.19 46.25 -21.12
N GLY A 133 23.46 47.22 -21.98
CA GLY A 133 24.39 47.08 -23.09
C GLY A 133 25.34 48.28 -23.00
N GLY A 134 26.64 48.19 -23.22
CA GLY A 134 27.51 47.09 -23.57
C GLY A 134 28.93 47.68 -23.57
N LEU A 135 29.92 46.89 -23.17
CA LEU A 135 31.32 47.18 -23.44
C LEU A 135 31.65 46.67 -24.84
N ASN A 136 32.07 47.57 -25.74
CA ASN A 136 33.28 47.48 -26.58
C ASN A 136 33.11 48.25 -27.89
N GLY A 137 34.08 49.15 -28.10
CA GLY A 137 34.24 50.11 -29.18
C GLY A 137 35.21 51.17 -28.70
#